data_AF-A0A857JRT2-F1
#
_entry.id   AF-A0A857JRT2-F1
#
_cell.length_a   1.000
_cell.length_b   1.000
_cell.length_c   1.000
_cell.angle_alpha   90.00
_cell.angle_beta   90.00
_cell.angle_gamma   90.00
#
_symmetry.space_group_name_H-M   'P 1'
#
loop_
_entity.id
_entity.type
_entity.pdbx_description
1 polymer ?
#
loop_
_entity_poly.entity_id
_entity_poly.type
_entity_poly.pdbx_seq_one_letter_code
_entity_poly.pdbx_strand_id
1 'polypeptide(L)'
;MKKLLKLSIFGLLLSVSVGATSTENPLPDTGVGGVYEVMIGTDDSVTLLKYLRQFGFEQIDKGQIGREKARLLYGVDSALTSYRLQNGATASHGLIRILEWETLLVEGIGYAKPETTGQRMMVMRTNDILRIHDVFADARSAGQKWLPTPTVYADLYGMTQGKTDVLNRRTGVREMAVYGELFNLVLFQRYGYTIEGYGAIVAQSPLKTSEITHNDFI
;
A
#
# COMPACT_ATOMS: atom_id res chain seq x y z
N MET A 1 -12.20 81.20 25.16
CA MET A 1 -10.79 81.60 25.38
C MET A 1 -9.97 80.36 25.70
N LYS A 2 -8.76 80.27 25.12
CA LYS A 2 -7.71 79.24 25.22
C LYS A 2 -7.85 78.00 24.31
N LYS A 3 -7.18 78.11 23.16
CA LYS A 3 -6.72 77.05 22.25
C LYS A 3 -5.68 76.17 22.97
N LEU A 4 -5.74 74.84 22.81
CA LEU A 4 -4.62 73.91 23.00
C LEU A 4 -4.65 72.94 21.81
N LEU A 5 -3.88 73.21 20.76
CA LEU A 5 -2.53 72.69 20.48
C LEU A 5 -2.54 71.19 20.11
N LYS A 6 -2.51 70.95 18.79
CA LYS A 6 -2.22 69.65 18.17
C LYS A 6 -0.79 69.23 18.53
N LEU A 7 -0.62 68.02 19.02
CA LEU A 7 0.67 67.33 19.06
C LEU A 7 0.48 65.97 18.38
N SER A 8 0.92 65.88 17.12
CA SER A 8 1.00 64.62 16.38
C SER A 8 2.25 63.87 16.86
N ILE A 9 2.06 62.78 17.59
CA ILE A 9 3.13 61.84 17.94
C ILE A 9 3.24 60.86 16.76
N PHE A 10 4.30 61.02 15.96
CA PHE A 10 4.75 60.02 15.01
C PHE A 10 5.39 58.87 15.81
N GLY A 11 4.64 57.78 16.02
CA GLY A 11 5.14 56.55 16.61
C GLY A 11 5.90 55.75 15.55
N LEU A 12 7.23 55.68 15.69
CA LEU A 12 8.11 54.82 14.90
C LEU A 12 7.83 53.35 15.28
N LEU A 13 7.04 52.64 14.47
CA LEU A 13 6.88 51.19 14.59
C LEU A 13 8.16 50.52 14.09
N LEU A 14 9.05 50.12 15.01
CA LEU A 14 10.06 49.12 14.72
C LEU A 14 9.36 47.77 14.53
N SER A 15 9.14 47.38 13.28
CA SER A 15 8.84 45.99 12.94
C SER A 15 10.08 45.15 13.20
N VAL A 16 10.13 44.47 14.34
CA VAL A 16 11.05 43.35 14.53
C VAL A 16 10.51 42.21 13.68
N SER A 17 11.04 42.08 12.46
CA SER A 17 10.88 40.89 11.65
C SER A 17 11.56 39.75 12.40
N VAL A 18 10.78 38.97 13.15
CA VAL A 18 11.18 37.63 13.61
C VAL A 18 11.43 36.85 12.32
N GLY A 19 12.70 36.77 11.92
CA GLY A 19 13.11 35.89 10.85
C GLY A 19 12.63 34.50 11.20
N ALA A 20 11.71 33.98 10.41
CA ALA A 20 11.44 32.56 10.39
C ALA A 20 12.76 31.90 10.04
N THR A 21 13.50 31.44 11.06
CA THR A 21 14.58 30.50 10.88
C THR A 21 13.92 29.26 10.29
N SER A 22 13.95 29.15 8.96
CA SER A 22 13.75 27.90 8.27
C SER A 22 14.80 26.96 8.84
N THR A 23 14.39 26.10 9.77
CA THR A 23 15.16 24.91 10.10
C THR A 23 15.19 24.09 8.81
N GLU A 24 16.20 24.32 7.99
CA GLU A 24 16.50 23.46 6.85
C GLU A 24 16.68 22.07 7.43
N ASN A 25 15.68 21.20 7.22
CA ASN A 25 15.83 19.80 7.54
C ASN A 25 16.99 19.30 6.66
N PRO A 26 18.09 18.83 7.25
CA PRO A 26 19.23 18.38 6.46
C PRO A 26 18.76 17.30 5.50
N LEU A 27 19.23 17.37 4.25
CA LEU A 27 18.92 16.37 3.25
C LEU A 27 19.32 14.99 3.80
N PRO A 28 18.40 14.02 3.85
CA PRO A 28 18.74 12.71 4.34
C PRO A 28 19.69 12.04 3.34
N ASP A 29 20.67 11.28 3.85
CA ASP A 29 21.58 10.45 3.04
C ASP A 29 20.86 9.17 2.58
N THR A 30 19.73 9.36 1.89
CA THR A 30 18.84 8.29 1.44
C THR A 30 18.17 8.66 0.12
N GLY A 31 17.61 7.65 -0.56
CA GLY A 31 16.90 7.80 -1.83
C GLY A 31 15.38 7.95 -1.68
N VAL A 32 14.66 7.58 -2.74
CA VAL A 32 13.19 7.52 -2.75
C VAL A 32 12.70 6.66 -1.58
N GLY A 33 11.88 7.23 -0.69
CA GLY A 33 11.46 6.59 0.56
C GLY A 33 10.44 5.45 0.44
N GLY A 34 9.97 5.13 -0.77
CA GLY A 34 9.06 4.01 -1.02
C GLY A 34 8.27 4.11 -2.32
N VAL A 35 7.45 3.10 -2.57
CA VAL A 35 6.50 3.09 -3.70
C VAL A 35 5.20 3.79 -3.29
N TYR A 36 4.84 4.85 -4.01
CA TYR A 36 3.65 5.63 -3.69
C TYR A 36 2.34 4.92 -4.06
N GLU A 37 2.28 4.32 -5.25
CA GLU A 37 1.07 3.72 -5.81
C GLU A 37 1.44 2.49 -6.66
N VAL A 38 0.74 1.38 -6.44
CA VAL A 38 0.86 0.16 -7.25
C VAL A 38 -0.23 0.16 -8.30
N MET A 39 0.14 -0.10 -9.56
CA MET A 39 -0.81 -0.10 -10.68
C MET A 39 -1.13 -1.52 -11.14
N ILE A 40 -2.41 -1.82 -11.34
CA ILE A 40 -2.92 -3.10 -11.82
C ILE A 40 -3.76 -2.85 -13.08
N GLY A 41 -3.40 -3.47 -14.19
CA GLY A 41 -4.20 -3.47 -15.41
C GLY A 41 -5.20 -4.64 -15.42
N THR A 42 -6.44 -4.40 -15.84
CA THR A 42 -7.49 -5.43 -15.95
C THR A 42 -8.54 -5.03 -16.98
N ASP A 43 -9.37 -5.95 -17.41
CA ASP A 43 -10.64 -5.73 -18.11
C ASP A 43 -11.87 -6.02 -17.23
N ASP A 44 -11.67 -6.46 -15.97
CA ASP A 44 -12.73 -6.72 -14.99
C ASP A 44 -12.43 -5.99 -13.67
N SER A 45 -12.69 -4.68 -13.65
CA SER A 45 -12.56 -3.91 -12.41
C SER A 45 -13.58 -4.32 -11.36
N VAL A 46 -14.75 -4.82 -11.76
CA VAL A 46 -15.85 -5.14 -10.84
C VAL A 46 -15.43 -6.25 -9.87
N THR A 47 -14.84 -7.32 -10.39
CA THR A 47 -14.33 -8.42 -9.58
C THR A 47 -13.13 -7.98 -8.75
N LEU A 48 -12.18 -7.27 -9.37
CA LEU A 48 -10.95 -6.84 -8.69
C LEU A 48 -11.24 -5.87 -7.53
N LEU A 49 -12.16 -4.91 -7.71
CA LEU A 49 -12.60 -3.98 -6.66
C LEU A 49 -13.24 -4.71 -5.49
N LYS A 50 -14.15 -5.66 -5.76
CA LYS A 50 -14.79 -6.49 -4.71
C LYS A 50 -13.78 -7.31 -3.93
N TYR A 51 -12.79 -7.85 -4.63
CA TYR A 51 -11.71 -8.62 -4.03
C TYR A 51 -10.81 -7.74 -3.15
N LEU A 52 -10.35 -6.59 -3.65
CA LEU A 52 -9.51 -5.67 -2.89
C LEU A 52 -10.22 -5.07 -1.65
N ARG A 53 -11.54 -4.92 -1.70
CA ARG A 53 -12.34 -4.55 -0.52
C ARG A 53 -12.23 -5.56 0.63
N GLN A 54 -12.00 -6.85 0.35
CA GLN A 54 -11.77 -7.86 1.42
C GLN A 54 -10.49 -7.58 2.22
N PHE A 55 -9.55 -6.86 1.62
CA PHE A 55 -8.32 -6.43 2.28
C PHE A 55 -8.43 -5.04 2.92
N GLY A 56 -9.59 -4.38 2.81
CA GLY A 56 -9.84 -3.06 3.39
C GLY A 56 -9.56 -1.89 2.44
N PHE A 57 -9.35 -2.14 1.14
CA PHE A 57 -9.23 -1.09 0.14
C PHE A 57 -10.59 -0.54 -0.28
N GLU A 58 -10.70 0.77 -0.32
CA GLU A 58 -11.88 1.50 -0.79
C GLU A 58 -11.52 2.45 -1.91
N GLN A 59 -12.42 2.63 -2.86
CA GLN A 59 -12.24 3.62 -3.93
C GLN A 59 -12.35 5.03 -3.38
N ILE A 60 -11.33 5.85 -3.63
CA ILE A 60 -11.28 7.25 -3.21
C ILE A 60 -11.35 8.23 -4.39
N ASP A 61 -11.02 7.78 -5.60
CA ASP A 61 -11.06 8.61 -6.81
C ASP A 61 -11.27 7.76 -8.08
N LYS A 62 -11.79 8.38 -9.14
CA LYS A 62 -12.07 7.76 -10.43
C LYS A 62 -11.86 8.74 -11.57
N GLY A 63 -11.20 8.28 -12.64
CA GLY A 63 -11.00 9.06 -13.87
C GLY A 63 -11.16 8.21 -15.13
N GLN A 64 -11.26 8.86 -16.28
CA GLN A 64 -11.35 8.19 -17.58
C GLN A 64 -10.39 8.81 -18.57
N ILE A 65 -9.83 7.98 -19.45
CA ILE A 65 -8.93 8.38 -20.52
C ILE A 65 -9.45 7.74 -21.82
N GLY A 66 -9.74 8.56 -22.82
CA GLY A 66 -10.13 8.09 -24.15
C GLY A 66 -8.96 7.54 -24.96
N ARG A 67 -9.26 6.81 -26.04
CA ARG A 67 -8.30 6.10 -26.90
C ARG A 67 -7.13 6.97 -27.38
N GLU A 68 -7.40 8.18 -27.87
CA GLU A 68 -6.35 9.10 -28.34
C GLU A 68 -5.31 9.38 -27.24
N LYS A 69 -5.78 9.73 -26.04
CA LYS A 69 -4.89 10.05 -24.91
C LYS A 69 -4.23 8.79 -24.34
N ALA A 70 -4.91 7.64 -24.33
CA ALA A 70 -4.32 6.37 -23.95
C ALA A 70 -3.20 5.95 -24.92
N ARG A 71 -3.37 6.18 -26.22
CA ARG A 71 -2.35 5.95 -27.24
C ARG A 71 -1.15 6.87 -27.05
N LEU A 72 -1.37 8.13 -26.70
CA LEU A 72 -0.28 9.08 -26.40
C LEU A 72 0.49 8.73 -25.12
N LEU A 73 -0.20 8.29 -24.05
CA LEU A 73 0.41 8.04 -22.74
C LEU A 73 1.03 6.64 -22.63
N TYR A 74 0.36 5.62 -23.17
CA TYR A 74 0.70 4.22 -22.97
C TYR A 74 1.09 3.50 -24.27
N GLY A 75 0.93 4.14 -25.44
CA GLY A 75 1.12 3.47 -26.72
C GLY A 75 0.03 2.46 -27.07
N VAL A 76 -1.08 2.46 -26.32
CA VAL A 76 -2.18 1.49 -26.44
C VAL A 76 -3.43 2.17 -26.99
N ASP A 77 -4.00 1.63 -28.07
CA ASP A 77 -5.25 2.12 -28.68
C ASP A 77 -6.50 1.53 -27.99
N SER A 78 -6.63 1.80 -26.70
CA SER A 78 -7.70 1.28 -25.83
C SER A 78 -8.04 2.33 -24.80
N ALA A 79 -9.31 2.73 -24.69
CA ALA A 79 -9.72 3.63 -23.62
C ALA A 79 -9.56 2.93 -22.26
N LEU A 80 -9.45 3.70 -21.18
CA LEU A 80 -9.43 3.13 -19.84
C LEU A 80 -10.21 3.96 -18.83
N THR A 81 -10.70 3.27 -17.81
CA THR A 81 -11.19 3.86 -16.57
C THR A 81 -10.18 3.59 -15.46
N SER A 82 -9.74 4.62 -14.76
CA SER A 82 -8.82 4.51 -13.64
C SER A 82 -9.56 4.64 -12.32
N TYR A 83 -9.28 3.73 -11.38
CA TYR A 83 -9.79 3.77 -10.01
C TYR A 83 -8.61 3.85 -9.06
N ARG A 84 -8.61 4.84 -8.16
CA ARG A 84 -7.61 4.93 -7.08
C ARG A 84 -8.24 4.42 -5.79
N LEU A 85 -7.55 3.49 -5.14
CA LEU A 85 -7.96 2.86 -3.90
C LEU A 85 -6.98 3.17 -2.77
N GLN A 86 -7.52 3.21 -1.56
CA GLN A 86 -6.77 3.42 -0.33
C GLN A 86 -7.22 2.43 0.73
N ASN A 87 -6.27 1.94 1.53
CA ASN A 87 -6.57 1.14 2.71
C ASN A 87 -6.75 2.06 3.92
N GLY A 88 -7.97 2.14 4.46
CA GLY A 88 -8.25 3.01 5.60
C GLY A 88 -8.01 4.50 5.32
N ALA A 89 -7.77 5.29 6.39
CA ALA A 89 -7.57 6.74 6.30
C ALA A 89 -6.10 7.17 6.12
N THR A 90 -5.19 6.22 5.89
CA THR A 90 -3.75 6.49 5.77
C THR A 90 -3.34 6.59 4.30
N ALA A 91 -3.10 7.81 3.82
CA ALA A 91 -2.61 8.08 2.46
C ALA A 91 -1.06 8.13 2.37
N SER A 92 -0.35 7.76 3.44
CA SER A 92 1.10 7.95 3.55
C SER A 92 1.91 6.99 2.68
N HIS A 93 1.35 5.84 2.27
CA HIS A 93 1.95 4.86 1.35
C HIS A 93 0.93 3.76 1.01
N GLY A 94 1.19 3.00 -0.07
CA GLY A 94 0.45 1.77 -0.36
C GLY A 94 -0.89 1.94 -1.08
N LEU A 95 -1.06 3.01 -1.88
CA LEU A 95 -2.22 3.17 -2.77
C LEU A 95 -2.24 2.10 -3.87
N ILE A 96 -3.44 1.75 -4.33
CA ILE A 96 -3.62 0.90 -5.52
C ILE A 96 -4.34 1.70 -6.60
N ARG A 97 -3.84 1.66 -7.82
CA ARG A 97 -4.54 2.14 -9.01
C ARG A 97 -4.94 0.96 -9.88
N ILE A 98 -6.24 0.79 -10.10
CA ILE A 98 -6.75 -0.10 -11.14
C ILE A 98 -6.87 0.71 -12.43
N LEU A 99 -6.36 0.15 -13.52
CA LEU A 99 -6.56 0.61 -14.89
C LEU A 99 -7.42 -0.42 -15.61
N GLU A 100 -8.72 -0.14 -15.70
CA GLU A 100 -9.67 -0.95 -16.44
C GLU A 100 -9.63 -0.56 -17.92
N TRP A 101 -9.04 -1.41 -18.74
CA TRP A 101 -8.92 -1.20 -20.18
C TRP A 101 -10.18 -1.71 -20.89
N GLU A 102 -10.64 -0.96 -21.89
CA GLU A 102 -11.74 -1.39 -22.76
C GLU A 102 -11.39 -2.67 -23.55
N THR A 103 -10.11 -2.84 -23.86
CA THR A 103 -9.55 -4.02 -24.52
C THR A 103 -8.13 -4.24 -24.02
N LEU A 104 -7.84 -5.44 -23.50
CA LEU A 104 -6.48 -5.86 -23.18
C LEU A 104 -5.72 -6.20 -24.47
N LEU A 105 -4.45 -5.81 -24.54
CA LEU A 105 -3.60 -6.16 -25.68
C LEU A 105 -3.10 -7.61 -25.62
N VAL A 106 -2.89 -8.11 -24.40
CA VAL A 106 -2.41 -9.46 -24.09
C VAL A 106 -2.98 -9.90 -22.74
N GLU A 107 -3.04 -11.21 -22.51
CA GLU A 107 -3.49 -11.81 -21.24
C GLU A 107 -2.48 -11.62 -20.08
N GLY A 108 -1.28 -11.09 -20.39
CA GLY A 108 -0.18 -10.99 -19.44
C GLY A 108 0.37 -12.37 -19.07
N ILE A 109 0.83 -12.53 -17.82
CA ILE A 109 1.35 -13.82 -17.31
C ILE A 109 0.21 -14.80 -17.00
N GLY A 110 -0.99 -14.28 -16.73
CA GLY A 110 -2.14 -15.07 -16.31
C GLY A 110 -1.88 -15.86 -15.03
N TYR A 111 -2.68 -16.92 -14.82
CA TYR A 111 -2.47 -17.86 -13.73
C TYR A 111 -1.32 -18.82 -14.05
N ALA A 112 -0.15 -18.55 -13.50
CA ALA A 112 1.08 -19.28 -13.77
C ALA A 112 1.65 -19.95 -12.51
N LYS A 113 2.70 -20.75 -12.71
CA LYS A 113 3.45 -21.35 -11.59
C LYS A 113 4.18 -20.24 -10.82
N PRO A 114 4.40 -20.43 -9.50
CA PRO A 114 5.32 -19.59 -8.75
C PRO A 114 6.66 -19.41 -9.47
N GLU A 115 7.24 -18.21 -9.34
CA GLU A 115 8.56 -17.87 -9.88
C GLU A 115 8.62 -17.80 -11.41
N THR A 116 7.47 -17.66 -12.07
CA THR A 116 7.43 -17.38 -13.51
C THR A 116 8.03 -16.00 -13.79
N THR A 117 8.90 -15.89 -14.80
CA THR A 117 9.54 -14.63 -15.17
C THR A 117 8.52 -13.52 -15.40
N GLY A 118 8.75 -12.37 -14.74
CA GLY A 118 7.86 -11.21 -14.79
C GLY A 118 6.79 -11.19 -13.70
N GLN A 119 6.72 -12.21 -12.84
CA GLN A 119 5.80 -12.24 -11.71
C GLN A 119 6.11 -11.09 -10.74
N ARG A 120 5.06 -10.36 -10.35
CA ARG A 120 5.13 -9.31 -9.32
C ARG A 120 4.19 -9.65 -8.18
N MET A 121 4.57 -9.26 -6.98
CA MET A 121 3.81 -9.55 -5.77
C MET A 121 3.65 -8.28 -4.95
N MET A 122 2.46 -8.11 -4.36
CA MET A 122 2.22 -7.07 -3.36
C MET A 122 2.38 -7.69 -1.97
N VAL A 123 3.00 -6.95 -1.04
CA VAL A 123 3.24 -7.45 0.30
C VAL A 123 2.44 -6.68 1.33
N MET A 124 1.66 -7.41 2.14
CA MET A 124 0.75 -6.83 3.13
C MET A 124 0.99 -7.44 4.51
N ARG A 125 0.82 -6.62 5.56
CA ARG A 125 0.77 -7.14 6.92
C ARG A 125 -0.63 -7.66 7.22
N THR A 126 -0.73 -8.69 8.05
CA THR A 126 -1.99 -9.17 8.64
C THR A 126 -1.86 -9.40 10.15
N ASN A 127 -2.99 -9.33 10.85
CA ASN A 127 -3.11 -9.78 12.24
C ASN A 127 -3.60 -11.23 12.37
N ASP A 128 -3.96 -11.88 11.27
CA ASP A 128 -4.57 -13.21 11.27
C ASP A 128 -4.17 -14.01 10.02
N ILE A 129 -2.90 -14.41 9.97
CA ILE A 129 -2.32 -15.12 8.81
C ILE A 129 -2.95 -16.51 8.59
N LEU A 130 -3.40 -17.16 9.67
CA LEU A 130 -4.04 -18.48 9.59
C LEU A 130 -5.42 -18.37 8.94
N ARG A 131 -6.24 -17.39 9.33
CA ARG A 131 -7.53 -17.14 8.66
C ARG A 131 -7.36 -16.89 7.16
N ILE A 132 -6.33 -16.14 6.77
CA ILE A 132 -6.06 -15.89 5.35
C ILE A 132 -5.69 -17.17 4.62
N HIS A 133 -4.78 -17.97 5.20
CA HIS A 133 -4.44 -19.28 4.66
C HIS A 133 -5.69 -20.14 4.45
N ASP A 134 -6.55 -20.24 5.46
CA ASP A 134 -7.75 -21.08 5.41
C ASP A 134 -8.72 -20.63 4.31
N VAL A 135 -8.98 -19.33 4.19
CA VAL A 135 -9.83 -18.77 3.12
C VAL A 135 -9.34 -19.16 1.73
N PHE A 136 -8.04 -19.06 1.47
CA PHE A 136 -7.48 -19.41 0.17
C PHE A 136 -7.35 -20.92 -0.04
N ALA A 137 -7.14 -21.69 1.02
CA ALA A 137 -7.11 -23.16 0.96
C ALA A 137 -8.50 -23.72 0.65
N ASP A 138 -9.54 -23.15 1.25
CA ASP A 138 -10.94 -23.48 0.94
C ASP A 138 -11.28 -23.12 -0.51
N ALA A 139 -10.90 -21.92 -0.96
CA ALA A 139 -11.14 -21.49 -2.34
C ALA A 139 -10.43 -22.41 -3.35
N ARG A 140 -9.18 -22.80 -3.07
CA ARG A 140 -8.44 -23.78 -3.88
C ARG A 140 -9.13 -25.15 -3.88
N SER A 141 -9.55 -25.63 -2.72
CA SER A 141 -10.26 -26.90 -2.59
C SER A 141 -11.59 -26.90 -3.36
N ALA A 142 -12.22 -25.73 -3.49
CA ALA A 142 -13.41 -25.51 -4.33
C ALA A 142 -13.10 -25.36 -5.84
N GLY A 143 -11.86 -25.56 -6.27
CA GLY A 143 -11.45 -25.50 -7.69
C GLY A 143 -11.13 -24.10 -8.21
N GLN A 144 -11.07 -23.08 -7.35
CA GLN A 144 -10.69 -21.73 -7.77
C GLN A 144 -9.17 -21.61 -8.00
N LYS A 145 -8.76 -20.64 -8.81
CA LYS A 145 -7.36 -20.39 -9.20
C LYS A 145 -6.57 -19.64 -8.12
N TRP A 146 -6.48 -20.25 -6.95
CA TRP A 146 -5.66 -19.79 -5.84
C TRP A 146 -4.70 -20.89 -5.42
N LEU A 147 -3.49 -20.51 -5.02
CA LEU A 147 -2.49 -21.40 -4.46
C LEU A 147 -1.87 -20.73 -3.23
N PRO A 148 -2.39 -20.99 -2.02
CA PRO A 148 -1.74 -20.57 -0.79
C PRO A 148 -0.53 -21.47 -0.50
N THR A 149 0.56 -20.89 -0.01
CA THR A 149 1.66 -21.65 0.59
C THR A 149 1.42 -21.86 2.08
N PRO A 150 2.01 -22.90 2.70
CA PRO A 150 2.05 -23.00 4.16
C PRO A 150 2.69 -21.76 4.79
N THR A 151 2.27 -21.41 6.01
CA THR A 151 2.92 -20.33 6.75
C THR A 151 4.29 -20.78 7.24
N VAL A 152 5.34 -20.01 6.93
CA VAL A 152 6.71 -20.23 7.41
C VAL A 152 7.05 -19.22 8.50
N TYR A 153 7.95 -19.56 9.41
CA TYR A 153 8.48 -18.63 10.41
C TYR A 153 9.88 -18.16 9.98
N ALA A 154 10.14 -16.85 10.10
CA ALA A 154 11.45 -16.27 9.87
C ALA A 154 11.81 -15.26 10.96
N ASP A 155 13.07 -15.28 11.40
CA ASP A 155 13.64 -14.23 12.25
C ASP A 155 14.56 -13.35 11.41
N LEU A 156 13.96 -12.40 10.69
CA LEU A 156 14.64 -11.56 9.70
C LEU A 156 15.74 -10.67 10.28
N TYR A 157 15.69 -10.40 11.59
CA TYR A 157 16.57 -9.44 12.26
C TYR A 157 17.40 -10.06 13.38
N GLY A 158 17.35 -11.39 13.56
CA GLY A 158 18.02 -12.07 14.66
C GLY A 158 17.57 -11.58 16.04
N MET A 159 16.27 -11.24 16.18
CA MET A 159 15.71 -10.67 17.40
C MET A 159 15.52 -11.71 18.50
N THR A 160 15.43 -12.99 18.15
CA THR A 160 15.29 -14.07 19.13
C THR A 160 16.61 -14.32 19.83
N GLN A 161 16.67 -13.98 21.12
CA GLN A 161 17.84 -14.19 21.97
C GLN A 161 17.66 -15.40 22.88
N GLY A 162 18.72 -16.17 23.09
CA GLY A 162 18.73 -17.33 23.98
C GLY A 162 17.87 -18.52 23.49
N LYS A 163 17.70 -19.52 24.36
CA LYS A 163 16.91 -20.72 24.06
C LYS A 163 15.42 -20.40 24.16
N THR A 164 14.65 -20.69 23.12
CA THR A 164 13.21 -20.42 23.12
C THR A 164 12.42 -21.44 23.95
N ASP A 165 11.47 -20.95 24.75
CA ASP A 165 10.49 -21.76 25.49
C ASP A 165 9.20 -20.95 25.74
N VAL A 166 8.34 -21.40 26.67
CA VAL A 166 7.07 -20.73 26.99
C VAL A 166 7.24 -19.37 27.70
N LEU A 167 8.40 -19.15 28.32
CA LEU A 167 8.79 -17.92 29.00
C LEU A 167 9.65 -17.03 28.08
N ASN A 168 10.47 -17.63 27.22
CA ASN A 168 11.29 -16.96 26.22
C ASN A 168 10.77 -17.24 24.81
N ARG A 169 9.78 -16.47 24.38
CA ARG A 169 9.08 -16.68 23.10
C ARG A 169 9.91 -16.12 21.94
N ARG A 170 9.81 -16.78 20.79
CA ARG A 170 10.45 -16.33 19.55
C ARG A 170 9.92 -14.96 19.11
N THR A 171 10.79 -14.15 18.51
CA THR A 171 10.45 -12.83 17.95
C THR A 171 10.83 -12.81 16.48
N GLY A 172 9.89 -12.46 15.61
CA GLY A 172 10.07 -12.59 14.17
C GLY A 172 8.75 -12.45 13.41
N VAL A 173 8.67 -13.03 12.22
CA VAL A 173 7.48 -12.99 11.38
C VAL A 173 7.01 -14.40 11.03
N ARG A 174 5.71 -14.56 10.82
CA ARG A 174 5.22 -15.63 9.95
C ARG A 174 4.85 -15.04 8.61
N GLU A 175 5.15 -15.78 7.54
CA GLU A 175 4.93 -15.33 6.18
C GLU A 175 4.28 -16.44 5.36
N MET A 176 3.49 -16.05 4.37
CA MET A 176 2.95 -16.96 3.36
C MET A 176 2.77 -16.20 2.05
N ALA A 177 2.77 -16.94 0.94
CA ALA A 177 2.37 -16.41 -0.36
C ALA A 177 1.00 -16.96 -0.77
N VAL A 178 0.29 -16.19 -1.58
CA VAL A 178 -0.93 -16.60 -2.29
C VAL A 178 -0.74 -16.26 -3.75
N TYR A 179 -0.64 -17.30 -4.58
CA TYR A 179 -0.55 -17.14 -6.03
C TYR A 179 -1.94 -17.22 -6.63
N GLY A 180 -2.32 -16.22 -7.41
CA GLY A 180 -3.72 -15.98 -7.77
C GLY A 180 -3.91 -15.45 -9.17
N GLU A 181 -5.13 -15.60 -9.68
CA GLU A 181 -5.53 -15.10 -11.00
C GLU A 181 -5.64 -13.57 -11.08
N LEU A 182 -6.01 -12.91 -9.98
CA LEU A 182 -6.16 -11.45 -9.96
C LEU A 182 -4.83 -10.73 -9.68
N PHE A 183 -4.05 -11.28 -8.74
CA PHE A 183 -2.69 -10.86 -8.43
C PHE A 183 -2.06 -11.84 -7.41
N ASN A 184 -0.74 -11.76 -7.26
CA ASN A 184 0.00 -12.51 -6.26
C ASN A 184 0.23 -11.67 -5.00
N LEU A 185 0.11 -12.30 -3.84
CA LEU A 185 0.31 -11.67 -2.54
C LEU A 185 1.39 -12.39 -1.75
N VAL A 186 2.18 -11.61 -1.01
CA VAL A 186 2.87 -12.10 0.17
C VAL A 186 2.21 -11.45 1.39
N LEU A 187 1.96 -12.25 2.41
CA LEU A 187 1.37 -11.78 3.66
C LEU A 187 2.28 -12.14 4.82
N PHE A 188 2.46 -11.21 5.74
CA PHE A 188 3.23 -11.46 6.95
C PHE A 188 2.51 -11.00 8.21
N GLN A 189 2.77 -11.70 9.31
CA GLN A 189 2.32 -11.37 10.65
C GLN A 189 3.52 -11.27 11.59
N ARG A 190 3.61 -10.17 12.34
CA ARG A 190 4.68 -9.96 13.33
C ARG A 190 4.38 -10.68 14.64
N TYR A 191 5.43 -11.23 15.24
CA TYR A 191 5.43 -11.90 16.54
C TYR A 191 6.43 -11.21 17.45
N GLY A 192 5.95 -10.69 18.59
CA GLY A 192 6.82 -10.14 19.63
C GLY A 192 7.39 -8.74 19.37
N TYR A 193 7.02 -8.06 18.27
CA TYR A 193 7.45 -6.68 18.00
C TYR A 193 6.47 -5.94 17.07
N THR A 194 6.61 -4.61 17.03
CA THR A 194 5.91 -3.72 16.10
C THR A 194 6.88 -2.74 15.48
N ILE A 195 6.54 -2.22 14.29
CA ILE A 195 7.22 -1.08 13.66
C ILE A 195 6.14 -0.04 13.46
N GLU A 196 6.26 1.10 14.15
CA GLU A 196 5.30 2.18 14.05
C GLU A 196 5.27 2.74 12.62
N GLY A 197 4.07 3.04 12.12
CA GLY A 197 3.88 3.57 10.78
C GLY A 197 4.09 2.59 9.62
N TYR A 198 4.30 1.28 9.87
CA TYR A 198 4.49 0.28 8.81
C TYR A 198 3.52 -0.89 8.92
N GLY A 199 2.60 -1.01 7.96
CA GLY A 199 1.57 -2.06 7.94
C GLY A 199 0.44 -1.72 8.90
N ALA A 200 -0.17 -0.55 8.74
CA ALA A 200 -1.27 -0.08 9.58
C ALA A 200 -2.56 -0.84 9.24
N ILE A 201 -3.03 -1.67 10.19
CA ILE A 201 -4.25 -2.46 9.98
C ILE A 201 -5.42 -1.68 10.55
N VAL A 202 -6.36 -1.33 9.69
CA VAL A 202 -7.61 -0.69 10.09
C VAL A 202 -8.65 -1.72 10.54
N ALA A 203 -9.43 -1.37 11.56
CA ALA A 203 -10.38 -2.30 12.19
C ALA A 203 -11.47 -2.80 11.23
N GLN A 204 -11.82 -2.00 10.23
CA GLN A 204 -12.84 -2.34 9.23
C GLN A 204 -12.35 -3.28 8.12
N SER A 205 -11.05 -3.59 8.03
CA SER A 205 -10.53 -4.52 7.01
C SER A 205 -11.05 -5.95 7.28
N PRO A 206 -11.85 -6.56 6.37
CA PRO A 206 -12.45 -7.88 6.62
C PRO A 206 -11.43 -8.99 6.90
N LEU A 207 -10.29 -8.98 6.20
CA LEU A 207 -9.18 -9.91 6.40
C LEU A 207 -8.10 -9.39 7.36
N LYS A 208 -8.35 -8.26 8.03
CA LYS A 208 -7.43 -7.63 9.00
C LYS A 208 -6.04 -7.39 8.40
N THR A 209 -6.02 -6.91 7.16
CA THR A 209 -4.78 -6.57 6.45
C THR A 209 -4.54 -5.07 6.41
N SER A 210 -3.28 -4.68 6.23
CA SER A 210 -2.84 -3.29 6.11
C SER A 210 -2.97 -2.76 4.68
N GLU A 211 -2.48 -1.55 4.42
CA GLU A 211 -2.00 -1.12 3.11
C GLU A 211 -0.87 -2.01 2.56
N ILE A 212 -0.49 -1.78 1.29
CA ILE A 212 0.71 -2.40 0.72
C ILE A 212 1.93 -1.80 1.41
N THR A 213 2.77 -2.68 1.95
CA THR A 213 3.99 -2.28 2.67
C THR A 213 5.20 -2.20 1.75
N HIS A 214 5.28 -3.07 0.74
CA HIS A 214 6.28 -3.06 -0.32
C HIS A 214 5.82 -3.97 -1.48
N ASN A 215 6.59 -3.97 -2.57
CA ASN A 215 6.43 -4.90 -3.67
C ASN A 215 7.64 -5.81 -3.74
N ASP A 216 7.41 -7.04 -4.20
CA ASP A 216 8.45 -8.02 -4.41
C ASP A 216 8.40 -8.50 -5.87
N PHE A 217 9.55 -8.95 -6.38
CA PHE A 217 9.74 -9.31 -7.78
C PHE A 217 10.60 -10.55 -7.91
N ILE A 218 10.23 -11.38 -8.89
CA ILE A 218 11.04 -12.47 -9.42
C ILE A 218 11.44 -12.13 -10.86
#